data_AF-A0A3A8J8J6-F1
#
_entry.id   AF-A0A3A8J8J6-F1
#
_cell.length_a   1.000
_cell.length_b   1.000
_cell.length_c   1.000
_cell.angle_alpha   90.00
_cell.angle_beta   90.00
_cell.angle_gamma   90.00
#
_symmetry.space_group_name_H-M   'P 1'
#
loop_
_entity.id
_entity.type
_entity.pdbx_description
1 polymer ?
#
loop_
_entity_poly.entity_id
_entity_poly.type
_entity_poly.pdbx_seq_one_letter_code
_entity_poly.pdbx_strand_id
1 'polypeptide(L)'
;VYENTFLRSLSSNRSLVYHSWVTLSSTLLGFGFGMLLGILLAVLIVHNRAMDRSLMPWLVASQTIPILAIAPMIVIISYNVLTGDNAVAHLLNLDSDASRLVSKALISTYLSFFPVAVGMVKGLRSPEIMHLDLMRTYYA
;
A
#
# COMPACT_ATOMS: atom_id res chain seq x y z
N VAL A 1 -17.42 -32.79 -20.73
CA VAL A 1 -18.26 -31.93 -19.86
C VAL A 1 -17.35 -30.85 -19.29
N TYR A 2 -17.62 -29.58 -19.55
CA TYR A 2 -16.86 -28.48 -18.94
C TYR A 2 -17.31 -28.34 -17.49
N GLU A 3 -16.39 -28.50 -16.54
CA GLU A 3 -16.66 -28.21 -15.13
C GLU A 3 -16.70 -26.69 -14.94
N ASN A 4 -17.90 -26.15 -14.77
CA ASN A 4 -18.11 -24.72 -14.52
C ASN A 4 -17.61 -24.32 -13.13
N THR A 5 -17.37 -23.02 -12.92
CA THR A 5 -16.89 -22.43 -11.65
C THR A 5 -17.68 -22.90 -10.42
N PHE A 6 -18.95 -23.24 -10.58
CA PHE A 6 -19.84 -23.71 -9.50
C PHE A 6 -19.75 -25.21 -9.18
N LEU A 7 -19.24 -26.03 -10.10
CA LEU A 7 -19.14 -27.49 -9.92
C LEU A 7 -17.77 -27.92 -9.40
N ARG A 8 -16.81 -27.00 -9.37
CA ARG A 8 -15.43 -27.29 -9.00
C ARG A 8 -15.19 -26.98 -7.52
N SER A 9 -14.48 -27.88 -6.82
CA SER A 9 -14.07 -27.63 -5.44
C SER A 9 -13.28 -26.32 -5.34
N LEU A 10 -13.63 -25.51 -4.34
CA LEU A 10 -13.09 -24.16 -4.14
C LEU A 10 -11.57 -24.14 -4.03
N SER A 11 -10.96 -25.21 -3.49
CA SER A 11 -9.51 -25.37 -3.30
C SER A 11 -8.77 -25.95 -4.51
N SER A 12 -9.44 -26.20 -5.63
CA SER A 12 -8.79 -26.77 -6.81
C SER A 12 -7.87 -25.75 -7.49
N ASN A 13 -6.72 -26.16 -8.01
CA ASN A 13 -5.77 -25.29 -8.74
C ASN A 13 -6.36 -24.60 -9.97
N ARG A 14 -7.48 -25.11 -10.49
CA ARG A 14 -8.23 -24.52 -11.62
C ARG A 14 -9.49 -23.77 -11.17
N SER A 15 -9.67 -23.54 -9.87
CA SER A 15 -10.77 -22.77 -9.29
C SER A 15 -10.50 -21.28 -9.46
N LEU A 16 -11.45 -20.56 -10.08
CA LEU A 16 -11.36 -19.11 -10.20
C LEU A 16 -11.43 -18.44 -8.81
N VAL A 17 -12.27 -18.96 -7.92
CA VAL A 17 -12.48 -18.41 -6.57
C VAL A 17 -11.18 -18.44 -5.75
N TYR A 18 -10.39 -19.50 -5.89
CA TYR A 18 -9.07 -19.59 -5.24
C TYR A 18 -8.13 -18.47 -5.70
N HIS A 19 -7.98 -18.29 -7.02
CA HIS A 19 -7.09 -17.26 -7.57
C HIS A 19 -7.61 -15.83 -7.32
N SER A 20 -8.94 -15.64 -7.29
CA SER A 20 -9.56 -14.39 -6.86
C SER A 20 -9.21 -14.07 -5.42
N TRP A 21 -9.27 -15.04 -4.52
CA TRP A 21 -8.90 -14.85 -3.11
C TRP A 21 -7.41 -14.53 -2.93
N VAL A 22 -6.52 -15.21 -3.66
CA VAL A 22 -5.08 -14.93 -3.62
C VAL A 22 -4.78 -13.50 -4.09
N THR A 23 -5.46 -13.05 -5.16
CA THR A 23 -5.30 -11.67 -5.65
C THR A 23 -5.85 -10.69 -4.63
N LEU A 24 -7.08 -10.90 -4.16
CA LEU A 24 -7.76 -10.01 -3.22
C LEU A 24 -6.98 -9.86 -1.91
N SER A 25 -6.52 -10.96 -1.32
CA SER A 25 -5.73 -10.94 -0.08
C SER A 25 -4.43 -10.15 -0.25
N SER A 26 -3.70 -10.36 -1.35
CA SER A 26 -2.48 -9.58 -1.64
C SER A 26 -2.77 -8.09 -1.84
N THR A 27 -3.86 -7.73 -2.52
CA THR A 27 -4.28 -6.34 -2.73
C THR A 27 -4.74 -5.69 -1.43
N LEU A 28 -5.53 -6.38 -0.60
CA LEU A 28 -6.01 -5.84 0.67
C LEU A 28 -4.87 -5.59 1.65
N LEU A 29 -3.92 -6.53 1.76
CA LEU A 29 -2.74 -6.36 2.59
C LEU A 29 -1.91 -5.17 2.10
N GLY A 30 -1.63 -5.10 0.80
CA GLY A 30 -0.88 -4.00 0.20
C GLY A 30 -1.57 -2.64 0.35
N PHE A 31 -2.89 -2.60 0.13
CA PHE A 31 -3.73 -1.42 0.34
C PHE A 31 -3.73 -0.98 1.80
N GLY A 32 -3.82 -1.90 2.76
CA GLY A 32 -3.73 -1.59 4.18
C GLY A 32 -2.43 -0.86 4.53
N PHE A 33 -1.28 -1.39 4.07
CA PHE A 33 0.00 -0.72 4.27
C PHE A 33 0.12 0.61 3.51
N GLY A 34 -0.36 0.67 2.27
CA GLY A 34 -0.33 1.91 1.47
C GLY A 34 -1.20 3.00 2.09
N MET A 35 -2.35 2.62 2.64
CA MET A 35 -3.24 3.50 3.37
C MET A 35 -2.58 4.04 4.64
N LEU A 36 -2.02 3.17 5.48
CA LEU A 36 -1.31 3.57 6.70
C LEU A 36 -0.16 4.53 6.39
N LEU A 37 0.67 4.19 5.40
CA LEU A 37 1.77 5.04 4.96
C LEU A 37 1.26 6.40 4.45
N GLY A 38 0.23 6.39 3.60
CA GLY A 38 -0.34 7.61 3.02
C GLY A 38 -0.94 8.53 4.08
N ILE A 39 -1.66 7.98 5.05
CA ILE A 39 -2.23 8.73 6.19
C ILE A 39 -1.11 9.33 7.03
N LEU A 40 -0.09 8.54 7.37
CA LEU A 40 1.05 9.02 8.16
C LEU A 40 1.75 10.19 7.47
N LEU A 41 2.05 10.05 6.17
CA LEU A 41 2.66 11.13 5.39
C LEU A 41 1.76 12.37 5.33
N ALA A 42 0.45 12.19 5.17
CA ALA A 42 -0.49 13.30 5.14
C ALA A 42 -0.51 14.09 6.45
N VAL A 43 -0.52 13.40 7.60
CA VAL A 43 -0.45 14.04 8.92
C VAL A 43 0.85 14.84 9.06
N LEU A 44 1.99 14.26 8.67
CA LEU A 44 3.28 14.98 8.71
C LEU A 44 3.29 16.24 7.83
N ILE A 45 2.73 16.14 6.62
CA ILE A 45 2.64 17.25 5.65
C ILE A 45 1.72 18.37 6.16
N VAL A 46 0.59 18.02 6.80
CA VAL A 46 -0.37 19.02 7.29
C VAL A 46 0.15 19.72 8.55
N HIS A 47 0.87 18.99 9.41
CA HIS A 47 1.34 19.54 10.67
C HIS A 47 2.56 20.47 10.51
N ASN A 48 3.44 20.22 9.53
CA ASN A 48 4.65 21.00 9.33
C ASN A 48 4.79 21.55 7.90
N ARG A 49 4.82 22.87 7.75
CA ARG A 49 5.03 23.56 6.45
C ARG A 49 6.35 23.18 5.77
N ALA A 50 7.39 22.83 6.54
CA ALA A 50 8.65 22.33 5.97
C ALA A 50 8.46 20.95 5.31
N MET A 51 7.68 20.05 5.94
CA MET A 51 7.35 18.73 5.40
C MET A 51 6.50 18.82 4.15
N ASP A 52 5.55 19.76 4.08
CA ASP A 52 4.77 20.02 2.87
C ASP A 52 5.69 20.36 1.69
N ARG A 53 6.62 21.30 1.87
CA ARG A 53 7.54 21.71 0.79
C ARG A 53 8.56 20.64 0.42
N SER A 54 9.00 19.81 1.37
CA SER A 54 9.99 18.79 1.12
C SER A 54 9.39 17.50 0.56
N LEU A 55 8.29 16.99 1.12
CA LEU A 55 7.73 15.69 0.77
C LEU A 55 6.84 15.72 -0.47
N MET A 56 6.13 16.83 -0.74
CA MET A 56 5.25 16.92 -1.90
C MET A 56 5.98 16.68 -3.25
N PRO A 57 7.16 17.27 -3.50
CA PRO A 57 7.94 16.96 -4.69
C PRO A 57 8.30 15.47 -4.82
N TRP A 58 8.70 14.82 -3.73
CA TRP A 58 9.07 13.40 -3.74
C TRP A 58 7.85 12.49 -3.96
N LEU A 59 6.70 12.84 -3.38
CA LEU A 59 5.43 12.14 -3.64
C LEU A 59 5.09 12.19 -5.13
N VAL A 60 5.14 13.37 -5.75
CA VAL A 60 4.84 13.50 -7.18
C VAL A 60 5.89 12.78 -8.03
N ALA A 61 7.18 12.90 -7.68
CA ALA A 61 8.28 12.24 -8.39
C ALA A 61 8.12 10.71 -8.40
N SER A 62 7.65 10.11 -7.31
CA SER A 62 7.40 8.66 -7.27
C SER A 62 6.47 8.20 -8.40
N GLN A 63 5.43 8.97 -8.71
CA GLN A 63 4.45 8.59 -9.72
C GLN A 63 4.92 8.79 -11.16
N THR A 64 6.09 9.42 -11.35
CA THR A 64 6.66 9.60 -12.70
C THR A 64 7.28 8.32 -13.23
N ILE A 65 7.65 7.38 -12.36
CA ILE A 65 8.29 6.14 -12.76
C ILE A 65 7.20 5.14 -13.20
N PRO A 66 7.25 4.61 -14.44
CA PRO A 66 6.26 3.65 -14.90
C PRO A 66 6.25 2.39 -14.05
N ILE A 67 5.05 1.90 -13.71
CA ILE A 67 4.90 0.68 -12.90
C ILE A 67 5.60 -0.52 -13.57
N LEU A 68 5.60 -0.58 -14.90
CA LEU A 68 6.24 -1.66 -15.65
C LEU A 68 7.75 -1.75 -15.38
N ALA A 69 8.40 -0.62 -15.07
CA ALA A 69 9.82 -0.58 -14.73
C ALA A 69 10.08 -0.98 -13.27
N ILE A 70 9.23 -0.53 -12.33
CA ILE A 70 9.41 -0.78 -10.89
C ILE A 70 8.98 -2.18 -10.48
N ALA A 71 7.92 -2.75 -11.07
CA ALA A 71 7.36 -4.02 -10.62
C ALA A 71 8.37 -5.18 -10.61
N PRO A 72 9.20 -5.39 -11.67
CA PRO A 72 10.23 -6.42 -11.63
C PRO A 72 11.28 -6.16 -10.54
N MET A 73 11.67 -4.89 -10.35
CA MET A 73 12.64 -4.51 -9.32
C MET A 73 12.11 -4.79 -7.91
N ILE A 74 10.85 -4.48 -7.63
CA ILE A 74 10.22 -4.80 -6.34
C ILE A 74 10.24 -6.31 -6.10
N VAL A 75 9.88 -7.12 -7.09
CA VAL A 75 9.86 -8.59 -6.95
C VAL A 75 11.25 -9.12 -6.61
N ILE A 76 12.28 -8.69 -7.35
CA ILE A 76 13.66 -9.16 -7.16
C ILE A 76 14.19 -8.71 -5.80
N ILE A 77 14.07 -7.42 -5.47
CA ILE A 77 14.60 -6.87 -4.22
C ILE A 77 13.89 -7.52 -3.03
N SER A 78 12.56 -7.59 -3.05
CA SER A 78 11.78 -8.18 -1.95
C SER A 78 12.13 -9.65 -1.77
N TYR A 79 12.24 -10.41 -2.86
CA TYR A 79 12.63 -11.82 -2.78
C TYR A 79 14.02 -12.02 -2.16
N ASN A 80 15.02 -11.26 -2.60
CA ASN A 80 16.37 -11.31 -2.05
C ASN A 80 16.43 -10.84 -0.59
N VAL A 81 15.65 -9.82 -0.23
CA VAL A 81 15.59 -9.32 1.16
C VAL A 81 14.92 -10.33 2.09
N LEU A 82 13.85 -10.98 1.65
CA LEU A 82 13.08 -11.90 2.50
C LEU A 82 13.65 -13.32 2.55
N THR A 83 14.37 -13.77 1.52
CA THR A 83 14.80 -15.19 1.36
C THR A 83 16.32 -15.36 1.24
N GLY A 84 17.09 -14.26 1.23
CA GLY A 84 18.56 -14.32 1.12
C GLY A 84 19.28 -14.58 2.45
N ASP A 85 20.61 -14.65 2.41
CA ASP A 85 21.47 -14.84 3.59
C ASP A 85 21.69 -13.53 4.37
N ASN A 86 20.60 -12.83 4.71
CA ASN A 86 20.66 -11.58 5.45
C ASN A 86 19.95 -11.71 6.81
N ALA A 87 20.25 -10.78 7.72
CA ALA A 87 19.69 -10.79 9.07
C ALA A 87 18.16 -10.71 9.07
N VAL A 88 17.55 -10.01 8.12
CA VAL A 88 16.09 -9.84 8.02
C VAL A 88 15.40 -11.15 7.65
N ALA A 89 15.94 -11.89 6.69
CA ALA A 89 15.43 -13.20 6.27
C ALA A 89 15.52 -14.20 7.43
N HIS A 90 16.64 -14.21 8.16
CA HIS A 90 16.79 -15.08 9.33
C HIS A 90 15.81 -14.73 10.47
N LEU A 91 15.50 -13.44 10.65
CA LEU A 91 14.53 -12.99 11.65
C LEU A 91 13.08 -13.32 11.28
N LEU A 92 12.72 -13.23 9.99
CA LEU A 92 11.34 -13.40 9.55
C LEU A 92 10.97 -14.83 9.18
N ASN A 93 11.94 -15.67 8.79
CA ASN A 93 11.79 -17.08 8.40
C ASN A 93 10.47 -17.37 7.63
N LEU A 94 10.22 -16.57 6.60
CA LEU A 94 9.00 -16.63 5.80
C LEU A 94 9.09 -17.74 4.76
N ASP A 95 7.99 -18.44 4.56
CA ASP A 95 7.89 -19.42 3.48
C ASP A 95 7.96 -18.73 2.10
N SER A 96 8.44 -19.49 1.11
CA SER A 96 8.64 -19.03 -0.27
C SER A 96 7.34 -18.50 -0.92
N ASP A 97 6.19 -19.05 -0.53
CA ASP A 97 4.87 -18.58 -0.99
C ASP A 97 4.46 -17.27 -0.33
N ALA A 98 4.80 -17.08 0.94
CA ALA A 98 4.55 -15.83 1.67
C ALA A 98 5.39 -14.68 1.09
N SER A 99 6.65 -14.94 0.73
CA SER A 99 7.52 -13.95 0.08
C SER A 99 6.95 -13.45 -1.26
N ARG A 100 6.31 -14.34 -2.04
CA ARG A 100 5.62 -13.95 -3.29
C ARG A 100 4.39 -13.08 -3.01
N LEU A 101 3.65 -13.37 -1.95
CA LEU A 101 2.50 -12.56 -1.52
C LEU A 101 2.96 -11.17 -1.10
N VAL A 102 4.04 -11.07 -0.32
CA VAL A 102 4.63 -9.79 0.10
C VAL A 102 5.03 -8.95 -1.11
N SER A 103 5.70 -9.52 -2.11
CA SER A 103 6.07 -8.78 -3.32
C SER A 103 4.87 -8.21 -4.06
N LYS A 104 3.78 -8.98 -4.20
CA LYS A 104 2.52 -8.49 -4.82
C LYS A 104 1.87 -7.40 -3.98
N ALA A 105 1.88 -7.57 -2.66
CA ALA A 105 1.34 -6.58 -1.74
C ALA A 105 2.14 -5.28 -1.77
N LEU A 106 3.47 -5.32 -1.86
CA LEU A 106 4.32 -4.13 -1.96
C LEU A 106 4.04 -3.32 -3.24
N ILE A 107 3.75 -3.99 -4.35
CA ILE A 107 3.29 -3.31 -5.58
C ILE A 107 1.96 -2.60 -5.32
N SER A 108 1.01 -3.27 -4.66
CA SER A 108 -0.27 -2.65 -4.31
C SER A 108 -0.14 -1.51 -3.29
N THR A 109 0.82 -1.60 -2.35
CA THR A 109 1.19 -0.51 -1.45
C THR A 109 1.71 0.68 -2.24
N TYR A 110 2.63 0.44 -3.18
CA TYR A 110 3.17 1.47 -4.06
C TYR A 110 2.11 2.16 -4.91
N LEU A 111 1.11 1.42 -5.40
CA LEU A 111 0.03 2.00 -6.18
C LEU A 111 -0.95 2.82 -5.35
N SER A 112 -1.17 2.43 -4.10
CA SER A 112 -2.19 3.04 -3.25
C SER A 112 -1.68 4.17 -2.37
N PHE A 113 -0.39 4.20 -1.99
CA PHE A 113 0.09 5.20 -1.02
C PHE A 113 -0.06 6.64 -1.52
N PHE A 114 0.22 6.92 -2.80
CA PHE A 114 0.17 8.27 -3.33
C PHE A 114 -1.24 8.86 -3.39
N PRO A 115 -2.24 8.19 -4.03
CA PRO A 115 -3.60 8.73 -4.04
C PRO A 115 -4.17 8.86 -2.63
N VAL A 116 -3.84 7.94 -1.71
CA VAL A 116 -4.25 8.05 -0.30
C VAL A 116 -3.58 9.24 0.38
N ALA A 117 -2.27 9.42 0.22
CA ALA A 117 -1.55 10.55 0.81
C ALA A 117 -2.09 11.89 0.33
N VAL A 118 -2.21 12.09 -0.99
CA VAL A 118 -2.70 13.36 -1.56
C VAL A 118 -4.16 13.59 -1.21
N GLY A 119 -5.00 12.55 -1.26
CA GLY A 119 -6.40 12.63 -0.84
C GLY A 119 -6.54 13.02 0.62
N MET A 120 -5.76 12.42 1.51
CA MET A 120 -5.78 12.71 2.94
C MET A 120 -5.22 14.09 3.27
N VAL A 121 -4.14 14.56 2.60
CA VAL A 121 -3.66 15.95 2.77
C VAL A 121 -4.75 16.95 2.40
N LYS A 122 -5.43 16.74 1.26
CA LYS A 122 -6.54 17.60 0.84
C LYS A 122 -7.72 17.54 1.81
N GLY A 123 -8.08 16.35 2.29
CA GLY A 123 -9.15 16.15 3.26
C GLY A 123 -8.87 16.80 4.62
N LEU A 124 -7.67 16.63 5.17
CA LEU A 124 -7.29 17.25 6.44
C LEU A 124 -7.21 18.79 6.37
N ARG A 125 -7.02 19.36 5.18
CA ARG A 125 -7.04 20.81 4.93
C ARG A 125 -8.42 21.35 4.53
N SER A 126 -9.44 20.50 4.41
CA SER A 126 -10.77 20.91 3.97
C SER A 126 -11.61 21.70 4.99
N PRO A 127 -11.43 21.56 6.32
CA PRO A 127 -12.23 22.32 7.28
C PRO A 127 -12.03 23.84 7.13
N GLU A 128 -13.12 24.59 7.17
CA GLU A 128 -13.07 26.05 7.16
C GLU A 128 -12.46 26.59 8.46
N ILE A 129 -11.73 27.70 8.35
CA ILE A 129 -11.04 28.34 9.48
C ILE A 129 -12.06 28.73 10.58
N MET A 130 -13.26 29.16 10.19
CA MET A 130 -14.34 29.51 11.11
C MET A 130 -14.72 28.35 12.05
N HIS A 131 -14.80 27.12 11.52
CA HIS A 131 -15.12 25.94 12.33
C HIS A 131 -13.99 25.61 13.31
N LEU A 132 -12.74 25.80 12.90
CA LEU A 132 -11.57 25.59 13.78
C LEU A 132 -11.51 26.64 14.90
N ASP A 133 -11.86 27.89 14.62
CA ASP A 133 -11.92 28.96 15.61
C ASP A 133 -13.07 28.77 16.61
N LEU A 134 -14.22 28.24 16.15
CA LEU A 134 -15.30 27.79 17.05
C LEU A 134 -14.83 26.67 17.99
N MET A 135 -14.10 25.65 17.49
CA MET A 135 -13.56 24.57 18.33
C MET A 135 -12.56 25.09 19.36
N ARG A 136 -11.72 26.07 19.01
CA ARG A 136 -10.82 26.73 19.96
C ARG A 136 -11.57 27.51 21.04
N THR A 137 -12.67 28.14 20.67
CA THR A 137 -13.52 28.91 21.59
C THR A 137 -14.31 27.98 22.53
N TYR A 138 -14.79 26.83 22.06
CA TYR A 138 -15.50 25.84 22.89
C TYR A 138 -14.57 25.04 23.83
N TYR A 139 -13.29 24.96 23.51
CA TYR A 139 -12.27 24.35 24.37
C TYR A 139 -11.74 25.32 25.44
N ALA A 140 -11.91 26.63 25.26
CA ALA A 140 -11.47 27.69 26.18
C ALA A 140 -12.51 27.98 27.28
#